data_AF-Q9MH37-F1
#
_entry.id   AF-Q9MH37-F1
#
_cell.length_a   1.000
_cell.length_b   1.000
_cell.length_c   1.000
_cell.angle_alpha   90.00
_cell.angle_beta   90.00
_cell.angle_gamma   90.00
#
_symmetry.space_group_name_H-M   'P 1'
#
loop_
_entity.id
_entity.type
_entity.pdbx_description
1 polymer ?
#
loop_
_entity_poly.entity_id
_entity_poly.type
_entity_poly.pdbx_seq_one_letter_code
_entity_poly.pdbx_strand_id
1 'polypeptide(L)'
;ACHFIGSPIRQKGRSFFVNTNSLFDEIMEQMATRIGCINDSQWRIGGFLTNCSSPKKIRSRNKKINFGSNQQPDCLVIMDADRKSSVILEADRSQIPIASSVDSNIPLGSHKRITYPIPANDPIQFVYLFRNSI
;
A
#
# COMPACT_ATOMS: atom_id res chain seq x y z
N ALA A 1 -1.63 10.19 12.09
CA ALA A 1 -1.30 9.48 10.83
C ALA A 1 -0.32 10.27 9.94
N CYS A 2 -0.57 11.53 9.59
CA CYS A 2 0.33 12.29 8.68
C CYS A 2 1.78 12.39 9.18
N HIS A 3 2.01 12.59 10.49
CA HIS A 3 3.36 12.55 11.07
C HIS A 3 4.05 11.19 10.89
N PHE A 4 3.29 10.09 11.06
CA PHE A 4 3.78 8.73 10.86
C PHE A 4 4.12 8.46 9.40
N ILE A 5 3.31 8.91 8.44
CA ILE A 5 3.57 8.75 7.00
C ILE A 5 4.74 9.65 6.57
N GLY A 6 4.78 10.88 7.05
CA GLY A 6 5.81 11.87 6.70
C GLY A 6 7.19 11.53 7.25
N SER A 7 7.31 10.83 8.38
CA SER A 7 8.61 10.50 8.97
C SER A 7 9.45 9.54 8.09
N PRO A 8 8.95 8.35 7.67
CA PRO A 8 9.64 7.48 6.71
C PRO A 8 9.95 8.19 5.40
N ILE A 9 9.00 8.95 4.84
CA ILE A 9 9.20 9.71 3.60
C ILE A 9 10.39 10.67 3.72
N ARG A 10 10.46 11.46 4.80
CA ARG A 10 11.56 12.40 5.05
C ARG A 10 12.91 11.70 5.24
N GLN A 11 12.90 10.50 5.79
CA GLN A 11 14.09 9.67 5.97
C GLN A 11 14.49 8.90 4.70
N LYS A 12 13.78 9.10 3.57
CA LYS A 12 13.91 8.29 2.35
C LYS A 12 13.68 6.79 2.59
N GLY A 13 12.87 6.48 3.60
CA GLY A 13 12.36 5.15 3.88
C GLY A 13 11.41 4.69 2.76
N ARG A 14 11.32 3.38 2.60
CA ARG A 14 10.55 2.73 1.53
C ARG A 14 9.09 2.64 1.95
N SER A 15 8.34 3.67 1.60
CA SER A 15 6.90 3.72 1.79
C SER A 15 6.21 3.15 0.55
N PHE A 16 5.29 2.21 0.74
CA PHE A 16 4.49 1.64 -0.35
C PHE A 16 3.09 2.22 -0.34
N PHE A 17 2.66 2.73 -1.47
CA PHE A 17 1.27 3.09 -1.71
C PHE A 17 0.55 1.90 -2.32
N VAL A 18 -0.56 1.52 -1.70
CA VAL A 18 -1.44 0.46 -2.18
C VAL A 18 -2.81 1.07 -2.39
N ASN A 19 -3.28 0.96 -3.63
CA ASN A 19 -4.56 1.50 -4.04
C ASN A 19 -5.50 0.38 -4.48
N THR A 20 -6.54 0.12 -3.69
CA THR A 20 -7.53 -0.91 -4.00
C THR A 20 -8.51 -0.51 -5.11
N ASN A 21 -8.73 0.80 -5.31
CA ASN A 21 -9.68 1.32 -6.30
C ASN A 21 -8.95 1.92 -7.51
N SER A 22 -9.06 1.27 -8.66
CA SER A 22 -8.35 1.67 -9.89
C SER A 22 -8.62 3.10 -10.37
N LEU A 23 -9.71 3.75 -9.92
CA LEU A 23 -10.00 5.15 -10.24
C LEU A 23 -8.89 6.10 -9.78
N PHE A 24 -8.16 5.74 -8.73
CA PHE A 24 -7.09 6.58 -8.16
C PHE A 24 -5.69 6.21 -8.64
N ASP A 25 -5.55 5.23 -9.56
CA ASP A 25 -4.23 4.71 -9.97
C ASP A 25 -3.35 5.84 -10.55
N GLU A 26 -3.90 6.71 -11.39
CA GLU A 26 -3.17 7.85 -11.98
C GLU A 26 -2.72 8.86 -10.90
N ILE A 27 -3.61 9.19 -9.96
CA ILE A 27 -3.32 10.14 -8.89
C ILE A 27 -2.22 9.59 -7.97
N MET A 28 -2.29 8.29 -7.65
CA MET A 28 -1.32 7.60 -6.81
C MET A 28 0.04 7.48 -7.49
N GLU A 29 0.07 7.22 -8.81
CA GLU A 29 1.31 7.19 -9.57
C GLU A 29 2.01 8.56 -9.60
N GLN A 30 1.26 9.64 -9.84
CA GLN A 30 1.81 11.00 -9.77
C GLN A 30 2.33 11.34 -8.38
N MET A 31 1.58 10.97 -7.34
CA MET A 31 1.95 11.21 -5.94
C MET A 31 3.22 10.42 -5.56
N ALA A 32 3.27 9.13 -5.91
CA ALA A 32 4.42 8.27 -5.66
C ALA A 32 5.67 8.78 -6.38
N THR A 33 5.54 9.22 -7.63
CA THR A 33 6.64 9.81 -8.40
C THR A 33 7.16 11.10 -7.77
N ARG A 34 6.26 11.96 -7.26
CA ARG A 34 6.63 13.22 -6.62
C ARG A 34 7.37 13.02 -5.30
N ILE A 35 6.93 12.05 -4.50
CA ILE A 35 7.47 11.79 -3.16
C ILE A 35 8.67 10.83 -3.20
N GLY A 36 8.82 10.04 -4.26
CA GLY A 36 9.82 8.97 -4.37
C GLY A 36 9.39 7.68 -3.67
N CYS A 37 8.08 7.43 -3.56
CA CYS A 37 7.52 6.22 -2.98
C CYS A 37 7.28 5.14 -4.04
N ILE A 38 7.11 3.90 -3.60
CA ILE A 38 6.86 2.76 -4.49
C ILE A 38 5.35 2.56 -4.61
N ASN A 39 4.83 2.65 -5.83
CA ASN A 39 3.47 2.25 -6.18
C ASN A 39 3.54 1.03 -7.11
N ASP A 40 3.49 -0.16 -6.53
CA ASP A 40 3.64 -1.42 -7.27
C ASP A 40 2.30 -2.17 -7.31
N SER A 41 1.64 -2.15 -8.46
CA SER A 41 0.33 -2.79 -8.69
C SER A 41 0.32 -4.31 -8.44
N GLN A 42 1.49 -4.93 -8.30
CA GLN A 42 1.62 -6.35 -8.01
C GLN A 42 1.26 -6.72 -6.58
N TRP A 43 1.00 -5.74 -5.70
CA TRP A 43 0.40 -5.99 -4.39
C TRP A 43 -0.90 -6.81 -4.49
N ARG A 44 -1.59 -6.75 -5.64
CA ARG A 44 -2.81 -7.53 -5.96
C ARG A 44 -2.57 -9.04 -6.02
N ILE A 45 -1.31 -9.46 -6.11
CA ILE A 45 -0.89 -10.86 -6.21
C ILE A 45 -0.53 -11.35 -4.81
N GLY A 46 -1.14 -12.44 -4.37
CA GLY A 46 -0.84 -13.04 -3.07
C GLY A 46 0.65 -13.37 -2.91
N GLY A 47 1.19 -13.13 -1.71
CA GLY A 47 2.61 -13.29 -1.42
C GLY A 47 3.45 -12.06 -1.74
N PHE A 48 2.84 -10.90 -1.97
CA PHE A 48 3.57 -9.68 -2.29
C PHE A 48 4.56 -9.27 -1.20
N LEU A 49 4.10 -9.19 0.05
CA LEU A 49 4.91 -8.79 1.20
C LEU A 49 5.54 -9.99 1.89
N THR A 50 4.80 -11.09 2.00
CA THR A 50 5.26 -12.30 2.70
C THR A 50 6.31 -13.09 1.92
N ASN A 51 6.34 -12.94 0.58
CA ASN A 51 7.30 -13.59 -0.28
C ASN A 51 8.22 -12.59 -1.00
N CYS A 52 8.56 -11.47 -0.34
CA CYS A 52 9.41 -10.42 -0.92
C CYS A 52 10.83 -10.92 -1.24
N SER A 53 11.38 -11.85 -0.45
CA SER A 53 12.75 -12.36 -0.63
C SER A 53 12.90 -13.46 -1.69
N SER A 54 11.80 -14.01 -2.21
CA SER A 54 11.88 -15.07 -3.22
C SER A 54 12.27 -14.55 -4.60
N PRO A 55 12.81 -15.42 -5.48
CA PRO A 55 13.08 -15.07 -6.87
C PRO A 55 11.81 -14.58 -7.57
N LYS A 56 11.74 -13.28 -7.81
CA LYS A 56 10.62 -12.62 -8.51
C LYS A 56 10.68 -12.79 -10.03
N LYS A 57 11.72 -13.42 -10.58
CA LYS A 57 11.84 -13.68 -12.03
C LYS A 57 11.41 -15.11 -12.34
N ILE A 58 10.19 -15.27 -12.85
CA ILE A 58 9.72 -16.54 -13.37
C ILE A 58 10.02 -16.59 -14.86
N ARG A 59 10.83 -17.57 -15.28
CA ARG A 59 11.10 -17.86 -16.68
C ARG A 59 10.51 -19.21 -17.04
N SER A 60 9.63 -19.20 -18.04
CA SER A 60 9.19 -20.37 -18.79
C SER A 60 9.72 -20.27 -20.22
N ARG A 61 9.66 -21.37 -20.98
CA ARG A 61 10.17 -21.47 -22.35
C ARG A 61 9.63 -20.37 -23.28
N ASN A 62 8.40 -19.89 -23.04
CA ASN A 62 7.73 -18.88 -23.86
C ASN A 62 7.34 -17.59 -23.13
N LYS A 63 7.59 -17.47 -21.82
CA LYS A 63 7.18 -16.29 -21.03
C LYS A 63 8.20 -15.94 -19.96
N LYS A 64 8.48 -14.64 -19.84
CA LYS A 64 9.26 -14.06 -18.75
C LYS A 64 8.35 -13.13 -17.96
N ILE A 65 8.12 -13.47 -16.70
CA ILE A 65 7.35 -12.66 -15.77
C ILE A 65 8.33 -12.15 -14.72
N ASN A 66 8.45 -10.83 -14.59
CA ASN A 66 9.19 -10.23 -13.50
C ASN A 66 8.16 -9.68 -12.51
N PHE A 67 8.01 -10.38 -11.40
CA PHE A 67 7.44 -9.80 -10.20
C PHE A 67 8.40 -8.71 -9.68
N GLY A 68 7.88 -7.75 -8.93
CA GLY A 68 8.43 -6.43 -8.69
C GLY A 68 9.55 -6.46 -7.68
N SER A 69 9.57 -5.47 -6.78
CA SER A 69 10.71 -5.32 -5.88
C SER A 69 10.87 -6.52 -4.93
N ASN A 70 12.13 -6.92 -4.69
CA ASN A 70 12.48 -7.95 -3.69
C ASN A 70 12.55 -7.39 -2.26
N GLN A 71 12.13 -6.14 -2.06
CA GLN A 71 12.40 -5.40 -0.83
C GLN A 71 11.13 -5.18 -0.03
N GLN A 72 11.25 -5.34 1.28
CA GLN A 72 10.15 -5.11 2.20
C GLN A 72 9.95 -3.60 2.45
N PRO A 73 8.70 -3.10 2.43
CA PRO A 73 8.39 -1.74 2.86
C PRO A 73 8.74 -1.51 4.32
N ASP A 74 9.12 -0.27 4.65
CA ASP A 74 9.24 0.18 6.04
C ASP A 74 7.86 0.61 6.60
N CYS A 75 6.96 1.09 5.72
CA CYS A 75 5.56 1.32 6.04
C CYS A 75 4.66 1.16 4.83
N LEU A 76 3.39 0.85 5.10
CA LEU A 76 2.37 0.68 4.08
C LEU A 76 1.29 1.76 4.22
N VAL A 77 0.94 2.39 3.10
CA VAL A 77 -0.16 3.34 3.02
C VAL A 77 -1.23 2.79 2.08
N ILE A 78 -2.38 2.40 2.64
CA ILE A 78 -3.50 1.83 1.86
C ILE A 78 -4.60 2.87 1.73
N MET A 79 -4.88 3.26 0.50
CA MET A 79 -6.07 4.05 0.16
C MET A 79 -7.22 3.07 -0.07
N ASP A 80 -8.31 3.29 0.66
CA ASP A 80 -9.53 2.48 0.66
C ASP A 80 -9.30 1.01 1.11
N ALA A 81 -9.29 0.76 2.43
CA ALA A 81 -9.11 -0.59 2.95
C ALA A 81 -10.33 -1.50 2.70
N ASP A 82 -10.29 -2.28 1.62
CA ASP A 82 -11.34 -3.25 1.30
C ASP A 82 -11.18 -4.62 2.01
N ARG A 83 -12.32 -5.30 2.17
CA ARG A 83 -12.53 -6.66 2.73
C ARG A 83 -11.59 -7.74 2.21
N LYS A 84 -11.11 -7.62 0.97
CA LYS A 84 -10.36 -8.68 0.28
C LYS A 84 -8.86 -8.40 0.13
N SER A 85 -8.35 -7.35 0.76
CA SER A 85 -6.93 -7.01 0.63
C SER A 85 -6.05 -8.02 1.37
N SER A 86 -5.44 -8.94 0.61
CA SER A 86 -4.41 -9.86 1.11
C SER A 86 -3.25 -9.10 1.74
N VAL A 87 -2.99 -7.88 1.27
CA VAL A 87 -1.90 -7.01 1.76
C VAL A 87 -2.06 -6.68 3.23
N ILE A 88 -3.28 -6.48 3.73
CA ILE A 88 -3.50 -6.20 5.17
C ILE A 88 -3.07 -7.41 6.01
N LEU A 89 -3.44 -8.62 5.58
CA LEU A 89 -3.07 -9.86 6.26
C LEU A 89 -1.57 -10.14 6.17
N GLU A 90 -0.97 -9.87 5.01
CA GLU A 90 0.45 -10.07 4.80
C GLU A 90 1.30 -9.06 5.57
N ALA A 91 0.88 -7.80 5.62
CA ALA A 91 1.55 -6.76 6.41
C ALA A 91 1.47 -7.05 7.92
N ASP A 92 0.32 -7.52 8.41
CA ASP A 92 0.15 -7.98 9.80
C ASP A 92 1.13 -9.12 10.14
N ARG A 93 1.24 -10.13 9.26
CA ARG A 93 2.21 -11.24 9.42
C ARG A 93 3.66 -10.77 9.36
N SER A 94 3.96 -9.83 8.48
CA SER A 94 5.30 -9.28 8.27
C SER A 94 5.65 -8.14 9.25
N GLN A 95 4.76 -7.82 10.20
CA GLN A 95 4.91 -6.76 11.20
C GLN A 95 5.20 -5.38 10.59
N ILE A 96 4.63 -5.10 9.40
CA ILE A 96 4.77 -3.81 8.73
C ILE A 96 3.63 -2.90 9.19
N PRO A 97 3.92 -1.69 9.69
CA PRO A 97 2.89 -0.77 10.13
C PRO A 97 2.06 -0.25 8.95
N ILE A 98 0.74 -0.24 9.13
CA ILE A 98 -0.23 0.14 8.10
C ILE A 98 -0.92 1.44 8.49
N ALA A 99 -0.82 2.46 7.64
CA ALA A 99 -1.70 3.61 7.66
C ALA A 99 -2.75 3.45 6.57
N SER A 100 -4.04 3.56 6.91
CA SER A 100 -5.09 3.35 5.91
C SER A 100 -6.32 4.19 6.15
N SER A 101 -6.95 4.64 5.07
CA SER A 101 -8.28 5.24 5.13
C SER A 101 -9.33 4.19 5.44
N VAL A 102 -10.12 4.44 6.47
CA VAL A 102 -11.19 3.56 6.94
C VAL A 102 -12.53 4.28 6.88
N ASP A 103 -13.55 3.58 6.40
CA ASP A 103 -14.94 4.02 6.40
C ASP A 103 -15.77 3.22 7.42
N SER A 104 -17.09 3.41 7.42
CA SER A 104 -17.98 2.64 8.30
C SER A 104 -18.22 1.19 7.82
N ASN A 105 -17.86 0.85 6.58
CA ASN A 105 -18.11 -0.46 5.99
C ASN A 105 -16.96 -1.45 6.21
N ILE A 106 -15.81 -0.96 6.67
CA ILE A 106 -14.63 -1.79 6.94
C ILE A 106 -14.95 -2.91 7.95
N PRO A 107 -14.55 -4.16 7.68
CA PRO A 107 -14.69 -5.24 8.64
C PRO A 107 -13.84 -5.00 9.88
N LEU A 108 -14.39 -5.35 11.04
CA LEU A 108 -13.68 -5.27 12.32
C LEU A 108 -12.34 -6.03 12.31
N GLY A 109 -12.27 -7.16 11.60
CA GLY A 109 -11.03 -7.95 11.48
C GLY A 109 -9.92 -7.24 10.71
N SER A 110 -10.25 -6.45 9.69
CA SER A 110 -9.27 -5.64 8.96
C SER A 110 -8.92 -4.39 9.76
N HIS A 111 -9.92 -3.72 10.35
CA HIS A 111 -9.73 -2.53 11.17
C HIS A 111 -8.75 -2.76 12.33
N LYS A 112 -8.84 -3.91 13.01
CA LYS A 112 -7.94 -4.27 14.13
C LYS A 112 -6.47 -4.44 13.74
N ARG A 113 -6.19 -4.74 12.46
CA ARG A 113 -4.82 -4.93 11.94
C ARG A 113 -4.20 -3.64 11.42
N ILE A 114 -4.99 -2.60 11.23
CA ILE A 114 -4.50 -1.30 10.76
C ILE A 114 -3.94 -0.54 11.96
N THR A 115 -2.65 -0.20 11.90
CA THR A 115 -1.94 0.51 12.98
C THR A 115 -2.42 1.95 13.12
N TYR A 116 -2.63 2.63 11.99
CA TYR A 116 -3.05 4.03 11.95
C TYR A 116 -4.28 4.19 11.04
N PRO A 117 -5.50 3.91 11.55
CA PRO A 117 -6.72 4.14 10.80
C PRO A 117 -6.97 5.64 10.64
N ILE A 118 -7.31 6.06 9.43
CA ILE A 118 -7.65 7.43 9.07
C ILE A 118 -9.14 7.45 8.70
N PRO A 119 -10.03 7.97 9.55
CA PRO A 119 -11.45 7.99 9.23
C PRO A 119 -11.69 8.88 8.00
N ALA A 120 -12.20 8.27 6.93
CA ALA A 120 -12.50 8.95 5.68
C ALA A 120 -13.76 8.31 5.07
N ASN A 121 -14.83 9.10 4.99
CA ASN A 121 -16.11 8.61 4.48
C ASN A 121 -16.19 8.66 2.94
N ASP A 122 -15.50 9.62 2.33
CA ASP A 122 -15.41 9.76 0.87
C ASP A 122 -13.95 9.48 0.42
N PRO A 123 -13.69 8.38 -0.31
CA PRO A 123 -12.35 8.05 -0.77
C PRO A 123 -11.81 9.06 -1.79
N ILE A 124 -12.65 9.67 -2.62
CA ILE A 124 -12.23 10.66 -3.61
C ILE A 124 -11.72 11.91 -2.90
N GLN A 125 -12.55 12.48 -2.02
CA GLN A 125 -12.17 13.67 -1.26
C GLN A 125 -10.90 13.42 -0.45
N PHE A 126 -10.80 12.25 0.18
CA PHE A 126 -9.63 11.86 0.95
C PHE A 126 -8.35 11.81 0.10
N VAL A 127 -8.39 11.15 -1.07
CA VAL A 127 -7.24 11.07 -1.99
C VAL A 127 -6.77 12.46 -2.42
N TYR A 128 -7.70 13.36 -2.78
CA TYR A 128 -7.38 14.73 -3.16
C TYR A 128 -6.76 15.54 -2.01
N LEU A 129 -7.32 15.46 -0.81
CA LEU A 129 -6.77 16.14 0.36
C LEU A 129 -5.41 15.59 0.75
N PHE A 130 -5.25 14.26 0.73
CA PHE A 130 -4.01 13.58 1.04
C PHE A 130 -2.90 13.98 0.07
N ARG A 131 -3.19 14.04 -1.24
CA ARG A 131 -2.26 14.53 -2.28
C ARG A 131 -1.74 15.94 -2.01
N ASN A 132 -2.58 16.81 -1.44
CA ASN A 132 -2.22 18.19 -1.15
C ASN A 132 -1.54 18.37 0.21
N SER A 133 -1.61 17.36 1.09
CA SER A 133 -1.12 17.42 2.47
C SER A 133 0.30 16.86 2.65
N ILE A 134 0.81 16.13 1.66
CA ILE A 134 2.16 15.55 1.60
C ILE A 134 2.95 16.22 0.47
#